data_AF-A0A3C0PP43-F1
#
_entry.id   AF-A0A3C0PP43-F1
#
_cell.length_a   1.000
_cell.length_b   1.000
_cell.length_c   1.000
_cell.angle_alpha   90.00
_cell.angle_beta   90.00
_cell.angle_gamma   90.00
#
_symmetry.space_group_name_H-M   'P 1'
#
loop_
_entity.id
_entity.type
_entity.pdbx_description
1 polymer ?
#
loop_
_entity_poly.entity_id
_entity_poly.type
_entity_poly.pdbx_seq_one_letter_code
_entity_poly.pdbx_strand_id
1 'polypeptide(L)'
;MAAWLSPALLLSQTCGLPFRAKLYGLVQLVATPDNQIPNCASGHYHSVILAHKGSAPDLAANNFILAYNNPLSQTGGHAASAEALIDGKADIAAIDTLTWKFLLRDSDRMSQLTILTTTPKTPTLPYFIGLTQDIGSLRKNLNQAILSLDQKDHKNLQIFGLVDIKADKYLQLPLPPA
;
A
#
# COMPACT_ATOMS: atom_id res chain seq x y z
N MET A 1 16.40 4.68 2.31
CA MET A 1 16.64 4.09 3.64
C MET A 1 17.18 5.09 4.66
N ALA A 2 18.29 5.80 4.43
CA ALA A 2 18.86 6.74 5.41
C ALA A 2 17.83 7.76 5.97
N ALA A 3 16.98 8.32 5.11
CA ALA A 3 15.93 9.26 5.54
C ALA A 3 14.89 8.64 6.51
N TRP A 4 14.53 7.36 6.32
CA TRP A 4 13.56 6.67 7.20
C TRP A 4 14.13 6.35 8.59
N LEU A 5 15.46 6.29 8.71
CA LEU A 5 16.15 6.01 9.97
C LEU A 5 16.61 7.27 10.71
N SER A 6 16.26 8.46 10.19
CA SER A 6 16.58 9.71 10.88
C SER A 6 15.87 9.76 12.25
N PRO A 7 16.59 9.98 13.36
CA PRO A 7 15.95 10.19 14.67
C PRO A 7 14.99 11.39 14.67
N ALA A 8 15.27 12.39 13.83
CA ALA A 8 14.47 13.60 13.64
C ALA A 8 13.31 13.43 12.65
N LEU A 9 13.04 12.22 12.14
CA LEU A 9 11.94 11.97 11.20
C LEU A 9 10.58 12.28 11.83
N LEU A 10 9.90 13.32 11.36
CA LEU A 10 8.60 13.77 11.89
C LEU A 10 7.43 12.86 11.51
N LEU A 11 7.40 12.32 10.29
CA LEU A 11 6.40 11.39 9.80
C LEU A 11 6.89 10.76 8.49
N SER A 12 6.67 9.46 8.34
CA SER A 12 6.82 8.78 7.05
C SER A 12 5.85 7.60 6.93
N GLN A 13 5.82 7.03 5.74
CA GLN A 13 5.09 5.81 5.41
C GLN A 13 5.93 4.93 4.50
N THR A 14 5.69 3.62 4.55
CA THR A 14 6.26 2.65 3.60
C THR A 14 5.24 1.59 3.26
N CYS A 15 5.51 0.77 2.23
CA CYS A 15 4.87 -0.53 2.13
C CYS A 15 5.11 -1.36 3.40
N GLY A 16 4.28 -2.39 3.62
CA GLY A 16 4.44 -3.27 4.78
C GLY A 16 5.74 -4.08 4.78
N LEU A 17 6.34 -4.37 3.61
CA LEU A 17 7.59 -5.14 3.52
C LEU A 17 8.80 -4.40 4.11
N PRO A 18 9.14 -3.16 3.69
CA PRO A 18 10.23 -2.39 4.32
C PRO A 18 10.11 -2.26 5.83
N PHE A 19 8.87 -2.04 6.33
CA PHE A 19 8.63 -1.95 7.76
C PHE A 19 9.05 -3.24 8.49
N ARG A 20 8.53 -4.39 8.05
CA ARG A 20 8.83 -5.71 8.65
C ARG A 20 10.30 -6.11 8.50
N ALA A 21 10.89 -5.87 7.33
CA ALA A 21 12.20 -6.40 7.00
C ALA A 21 13.36 -5.54 7.51
N LYS A 22 13.17 -4.22 7.67
CA LYS A 22 14.28 -3.27 7.89
C LYS A 22 14.01 -2.15 8.89
N LEU A 23 12.76 -1.83 9.23
CA LEU A 23 12.46 -0.66 10.08
C LEU A 23 11.93 -1.03 11.47
N TYR A 24 11.31 -2.20 11.64
CA TYR A 24 10.81 -2.63 12.94
C TYR A 24 11.93 -2.60 14.00
N GLY A 25 11.62 -2.01 15.16
CA GLY A 25 12.59 -1.78 16.24
C GLY A 25 13.51 -0.56 16.05
N LEU A 26 13.54 0.04 14.86
CA LEU A 26 14.35 1.23 14.55
C LEU A 26 13.53 2.52 14.38
N VAL A 27 12.20 2.40 14.34
CA VAL A 27 11.24 3.52 14.23
C VAL A 27 10.06 3.27 15.16
N GLN A 28 9.31 4.32 15.50
CA GLN A 28 8.07 4.19 16.27
C GLN A 28 6.87 4.10 15.33
N LEU A 29 6.09 3.02 15.40
CA LEU A 29 4.85 2.84 14.64
C LEU A 29 3.76 3.77 15.20
N VAL A 30 3.38 4.78 14.43
CA VAL A 30 2.34 5.76 14.79
C VAL A 30 0.97 5.13 14.66
N ALA A 31 0.55 4.74 13.46
CA ALA A 31 -0.80 4.24 13.21
C ALA A 31 -0.91 3.66 11.80
N THR A 32 -2.10 3.17 11.46
CA THR A 32 -2.46 2.70 10.13
C THR A 32 -3.62 3.55 9.59
N PRO A 33 -3.54 4.11 8.38
CA PRO A 33 -4.65 4.90 7.84
C PRO A 33 -5.86 4.01 7.54
N ASP A 34 -7.06 4.49 7.87
CA ASP A 34 -8.30 3.89 7.38
C ASP A 34 -8.61 4.45 5.99
N ASN A 35 -8.39 3.61 4.98
CA ASN A 35 -8.69 3.95 3.58
C ASN A 35 -10.10 3.51 3.15
N GLN A 36 -10.90 2.95 4.07
CA GLN A 36 -12.25 2.44 3.81
C GLN A 36 -12.31 1.51 2.58
N ILE A 37 -11.34 0.61 2.45
CA ILE A 37 -11.32 -0.37 1.37
C ILE A 37 -12.52 -1.31 1.53
N PRO A 38 -13.39 -1.42 0.51
CA PRO A 38 -14.56 -2.28 0.58
C PRO A 38 -14.20 -3.72 0.96
N ASN A 39 -15.06 -4.37 1.74
CA ASN A 39 -14.87 -5.73 2.22
C ASN A 39 -13.61 -5.96 3.06
N CYS A 40 -12.96 -4.91 3.56
CA CYS A 40 -11.84 -5.01 4.50
C CYS A 40 -12.23 -4.44 5.87
N ALA A 41 -11.62 -4.96 6.94
CA ALA A 41 -11.66 -4.28 8.22
C ALA A 41 -10.95 -2.92 8.12
N SER A 42 -11.30 -1.95 8.97
CA SER A 42 -10.62 -0.65 9.00
C SER A 42 -9.10 -0.84 9.12
N GLY A 43 -8.36 -0.03 8.37
CA GLY A 43 -6.89 -0.13 8.31
C GLY A 43 -6.37 -1.39 7.62
N HIS A 44 -7.20 -2.13 6.88
CA HIS A 44 -6.78 -3.26 6.04
C HIS A 44 -7.06 -3.02 4.56
N TYR A 45 -6.27 -3.67 3.72
CA TYR A 45 -6.40 -3.70 2.27
C TYR A 45 -5.99 -5.06 1.71
N HIS A 46 -6.09 -5.20 0.40
CA HIS A 46 -5.50 -6.30 -0.35
C HIS A 46 -4.93 -5.76 -1.66
N SER A 47 -4.23 -6.61 -2.41
CA SER A 47 -3.91 -6.32 -3.80
C SER A 47 -4.94 -6.96 -4.73
N VAL A 48 -5.11 -6.37 -5.90
CA VAL A 48 -5.77 -6.97 -7.05
C VAL A 48 -4.71 -7.57 -7.97
N ILE A 49 -5.01 -8.74 -8.51
CA ILE A 49 -4.23 -9.35 -9.59
C ILE A 49 -4.91 -8.96 -10.89
N LEU A 50 -4.19 -8.20 -11.72
CA LEU A 50 -4.69 -7.65 -12.96
C LEU A 50 -4.11 -8.40 -14.15
N ALA A 51 -4.87 -8.45 -15.24
CA ALA A 51 -4.42 -8.85 -16.56
C ALA A 51 -5.14 -8.01 -17.63
N HIS A 52 -4.70 -8.14 -18.89
CA HIS A 52 -5.41 -7.52 -20.02
C HIS A 52 -6.83 -8.07 -20.15
N LYS A 53 -7.79 -7.22 -20.50
CA LYS A 53 -9.18 -7.63 -20.68
C LYS A 53 -9.28 -8.66 -21.81
N GLY A 54 -9.97 -9.77 -21.54
CA GLY A 54 -10.10 -10.88 -22.48
C GLY A 54 -8.93 -11.88 -22.42
N SER A 55 -7.86 -11.59 -21.67
CA SER A 55 -6.84 -12.60 -21.35
C SER A 55 -7.30 -13.46 -20.16
N ALA A 56 -6.87 -14.72 -20.15
CA ALA A 56 -7.15 -15.67 -19.08
C ALA A 56 -5.88 -16.48 -18.76
N PRO A 57 -4.83 -15.85 -18.18
CA PRO A 57 -3.61 -16.55 -17.83
C PRO A 57 -3.89 -17.62 -16.77
N ASP A 58 -3.28 -18.79 -16.93
CA ASP A 58 -3.37 -19.87 -15.95
C ASP A 58 -2.47 -19.55 -14.75
N LEU A 59 -3.09 -19.07 -13.68
CA LEU A 59 -2.38 -18.72 -12.45
C LEU A 59 -1.72 -19.94 -11.78
N ALA A 60 -2.26 -21.14 -11.96
CA ALA A 60 -1.73 -22.37 -11.37
C ALA A 60 -0.52 -22.89 -12.15
N ALA A 61 -0.51 -22.72 -13.48
CA ALA A 61 0.63 -23.11 -14.32
C ALA A 61 1.86 -22.21 -14.11
N ASN A 62 1.69 -20.99 -13.60
CA ASN A 62 2.77 -20.03 -13.32
C ASN A 62 3.69 -19.78 -14.54
N ASN A 63 3.11 -19.78 -15.75
CA ASN A 63 3.80 -19.63 -17.04
C ASN A 63 3.54 -18.26 -17.68
N PHE A 64 3.54 -17.21 -16.87
CA PHE A 64 3.24 -15.84 -17.26
C PHE A 64 4.39 -14.88 -16.87
N ILE A 65 4.43 -13.71 -17.50
CA ILE A 65 5.31 -12.61 -17.13
C ILE A 65 4.59 -11.75 -16.09
N LEU A 66 5.13 -11.73 -14.86
CA LEU A 66 4.63 -10.88 -13.77
C LEU A 66 5.35 -9.53 -13.76
N ALA A 67 4.60 -8.44 -13.90
CA ALA A 67 5.07 -7.10 -13.58
C ALA A 67 4.99 -6.87 -12.05
N TYR A 68 6.15 -6.73 -11.41
CA TYR A 68 6.25 -6.40 -9.99
C TYR A 68 7.24 -5.27 -9.77
N ASN A 69 7.07 -4.55 -8.66
CA ASN A 69 7.94 -3.45 -8.31
C ASN A 69 9.31 -3.97 -7.80
N ASN A 70 10.39 -3.26 -8.12
CA ASN A 70 11.69 -3.50 -7.49
C ASN A 70 11.54 -3.39 -5.95
N PRO A 71 12.06 -4.35 -5.16
CA PRO A 71 11.99 -4.34 -3.70
C PRO A 71 12.47 -3.05 -3.02
N LEU A 72 13.34 -2.28 -3.67
CA LEU A 72 13.93 -1.04 -3.16
C LEU A 72 13.29 0.23 -3.73
N SER A 73 12.31 0.10 -4.64
CA SER A 73 11.59 1.24 -5.19
C SER A 73 10.73 1.89 -4.12
N GLN A 74 10.89 3.21 -3.97
CA GLN A 74 10.18 3.99 -2.94
C GLN A 74 8.84 4.55 -3.44
N THR A 75 8.61 4.62 -4.76
CA THR A 75 7.40 5.20 -5.36
C THR A 75 7.19 4.74 -6.79
N GLY A 76 5.98 4.92 -7.33
CA GLY A 76 5.64 4.73 -8.75
C GLY A 76 5.53 3.28 -9.25
N GLY A 77 5.99 2.29 -8.49
CA GLY A 77 6.07 0.90 -8.93
C GLY A 77 4.75 0.26 -9.37
N HIS A 78 3.67 0.49 -8.61
CA HIS A 78 2.36 -0.08 -8.96
C HIS A 78 1.79 0.51 -10.26
N ALA A 79 1.89 1.83 -10.45
CA ALA A 79 1.47 2.47 -11.69
C ALA A 79 2.29 1.94 -12.88
N ALA A 80 3.62 1.83 -12.72
CA ALA A 80 4.49 1.25 -13.75
C ALA A 80 4.13 -0.20 -14.08
N SER A 81 3.77 -1.03 -13.09
CA SER A 81 3.31 -2.40 -13.33
C SER A 81 1.99 -2.44 -14.12
N ALA A 82 1.04 -1.54 -13.85
CA ALA A 82 -0.21 -1.44 -14.62
C ALA A 82 0.06 -1.03 -16.07
N GLU A 83 0.94 -0.06 -16.28
CA GLU A 83 1.33 0.39 -17.61
C GLU A 83 2.08 -0.70 -18.39
N ALA A 84 2.91 -1.50 -17.71
CA ALA A 84 3.57 -2.65 -18.32
C ALA A 84 2.58 -3.70 -18.85
N LEU A 85 1.44 -3.91 -18.16
CA LEU A 85 0.35 -4.73 -18.70
C LEU A 85 -0.19 -4.10 -19.97
N ILE A 86 -0.61 -2.83 -19.92
CA ILE A 86 -1.23 -2.13 -21.04
C ILE A 86 -0.32 -2.17 -22.29
N ASP A 87 0.98 -1.97 -22.10
CA ASP A 87 1.99 -1.98 -23.16
C ASP A 87 2.36 -3.39 -23.66
N GLY A 88 1.78 -4.46 -23.10
CA GLY A 88 2.06 -5.85 -23.49
C GLY A 88 3.43 -6.36 -23.04
N LYS A 89 4.04 -5.73 -22.03
CA LYS A 89 5.35 -6.13 -21.47
C LYS A 89 5.22 -7.14 -20.32
N ALA A 90 4.01 -7.35 -19.83
CA ALA A 90 3.68 -8.33 -18.81
C ALA A 90 2.27 -8.89 -19.05
N ASP A 91 2.04 -10.09 -18.55
CA ASP A 91 0.76 -10.79 -18.66
C ASP A 91 -0.12 -10.54 -17.43
N ILE A 92 0.52 -10.43 -16.24
CA ILE A 92 -0.16 -10.10 -14.99
C ILE A 92 0.59 -9.04 -14.17
N ALA A 93 -0.13 -8.33 -13.30
CA ALA A 93 0.45 -7.45 -12.29
C ALA A 93 -0.29 -7.55 -10.95
N ALA A 94 0.43 -7.39 -9.85
CA ALA A 94 -0.16 -7.21 -8.52
C ALA A 94 -0.13 -5.72 -8.13
N ILE A 95 -1.31 -5.14 -7.92
CA ILE A 95 -1.46 -3.73 -7.55
C ILE A 95 -2.30 -3.62 -6.29
N ASP A 96 -1.87 -2.83 -5.31
CA ASP A 96 -2.68 -2.62 -4.14
C ASP A 96 -4.01 -1.90 -4.48
N THR A 97 -5.09 -2.22 -3.77
CA THR A 97 -6.42 -1.69 -4.10
C THR A 97 -6.53 -0.19 -4.00
N LEU A 98 -5.73 0.46 -3.15
CA LEU A 98 -5.76 1.91 -3.00
C LEU A 98 -5.14 2.57 -4.23
N THR A 99 -3.97 2.12 -4.67
CA THR A 99 -3.36 2.58 -5.92
C THR A 99 -4.27 2.29 -7.12
N TRP A 100 -4.86 1.09 -7.19
CA TRP A 100 -5.78 0.75 -8.27
C TRP A 100 -6.98 1.70 -8.35
N LYS A 101 -7.54 2.09 -7.19
CA LYS A 101 -8.62 3.09 -7.12
C LYS A 101 -8.20 4.44 -7.67
N PHE A 102 -6.98 4.90 -7.38
CA PHE A 102 -6.45 6.15 -7.94
C PHE A 102 -6.19 6.05 -9.44
N LEU A 103 -5.63 4.93 -9.90
CA LEU A 103 -5.40 4.70 -11.33
C LEU A 103 -6.71 4.72 -12.13
N LEU A 104 -7.78 4.10 -11.61
CA LEU A 104 -9.11 4.16 -12.23
C LEU A 104 -9.73 5.56 -12.22
N ARG A 105 -9.43 6.38 -11.20
CA ARG A 105 -9.90 7.76 -11.12
C ARG A 105 -9.18 8.66 -12.14
N ASP A 106 -7.89 8.43 -12.33
CA ASP A 106 -6.98 9.38 -13.00
C ASP A 106 -6.57 8.95 -14.41
N SER A 107 -6.90 7.73 -14.87
CA SER A 107 -6.51 7.22 -16.19
C SER A 107 -7.57 6.30 -16.82
N ASP A 108 -8.14 6.74 -17.94
CA ASP A 108 -9.09 5.94 -18.72
C ASP A 108 -8.47 4.67 -19.32
N ARG A 109 -7.14 4.64 -19.49
CA ARG A 109 -6.43 3.47 -20.04
C ARG A 109 -6.61 2.23 -19.18
N MET A 110 -6.86 2.41 -17.88
CA MET A 110 -7.07 1.33 -16.93
C MET A 110 -8.31 0.48 -17.24
N SER A 111 -9.24 0.98 -18.05
CA SER A 111 -10.39 0.23 -18.56
C SER A 111 -10.02 -0.98 -19.45
N GLN A 112 -8.76 -1.05 -19.91
CA GLN A 112 -8.20 -2.18 -20.66
C GLN A 112 -7.82 -3.36 -19.76
N LEU A 113 -7.78 -3.19 -18.45
CA LEU A 113 -7.38 -4.23 -17.50
C LEU A 113 -8.61 -4.83 -16.81
N THR A 114 -8.50 -6.09 -16.39
CA THR A 114 -9.50 -6.78 -15.58
C THR A 114 -8.88 -7.36 -14.32
N ILE A 115 -9.65 -7.40 -13.24
CA ILE A 115 -9.26 -8.08 -12.00
C ILE A 115 -9.53 -9.57 -12.20
N LEU A 116 -8.49 -10.39 -12.02
CA LEU A 116 -8.59 -11.86 -12.03
C LEU A 116 -8.95 -12.39 -10.64
N THR A 117 -8.29 -11.87 -9.60
CA THR A 117 -8.46 -12.28 -8.21
C THR A 117 -7.86 -11.25 -7.26
N THR A 118 -7.92 -11.52 -5.96
CA THR A 118 -7.36 -10.66 -4.90
C THR A 118 -6.45 -11.45 -3.97
N THR A 119 -5.48 -10.76 -3.37
CA THR A 119 -4.62 -11.36 -2.33
C THR A 119 -5.37 -11.46 -0.99
N PRO A 120 -4.86 -12.24 -0.03
CA PRO A 120 -5.32 -12.14 1.35
C PRO A 120 -5.21 -10.71 1.88
N LYS A 121 -6.10 -10.37 2.82
CA LYS A 121 -6.16 -9.04 3.44
C LYS A 121 -5.00 -8.88 4.42
N THR A 122 -4.38 -7.71 4.41
CA THR A 122 -3.28 -7.33 5.30
C THR A 122 -3.50 -5.92 5.83
N PRO A 123 -2.85 -5.51 6.92
CA PRO A 123 -2.86 -4.11 7.35
C PRO A 123 -2.35 -3.18 6.23
N THR A 124 -2.91 -1.98 6.11
CA THR A 124 -2.44 -0.96 5.16
C THR A 124 -1.09 -0.37 5.60
N LEU A 125 -0.58 0.55 4.79
CA LEU A 125 0.76 1.11 4.91
C LEU A 125 0.99 1.75 6.29
N PRO A 126 1.99 1.28 7.08
CA PRO A 126 2.23 1.82 8.41
C PRO A 126 2.77 3.25 8.35
N TYR A 127 2.23 4.13 9.18
CA TYR A 127 2.81 5.44 9.48
C TYR A 127 3.78 5.32 10.65
N PHE A 128 4.97 5.91 10.52
CA PHE A 128 6.01 5.82 11.54
C PHE A 128 6.83 7.10 11.65
N ILE A 129 7.57 7.21 12.76
CA ILE A 129 8.45 8.33 13.11
C ILE A 129 9.79 7.89 13.66
N GLY A 130 10.73 8.84 13.73
CA GLY A 130 12.01 8.67 14.38
C GLY A 130 11.86 8.40 15.89
N LEU A 131 12.87 7.75 16.48
CA LEU A 131 12.83 7.29 17.88
C LEU A 131 12.80 8.40 18.93
N THR A 132 13.14 9.64 18.57
CA THR A 132 13.17 10.76 19.53
C THR A 132 11.92 11.63 19.47
N GLN A 133 10.94 11.27 18.65
CA GLN A 133 9.71 12.04 18.46
C GLN A 133 8.62 11.67 19.48
N ASP A 134 7.74 12.62 19.80
CA ASP A 134 6.54 12.37 20.62
C ASP A 134 5.43 11.72 19.79
N ILE A 135 5.36 10.40 19.88
CA ILE A 135 4.33 9.60 19.20
C ILE A 135 2.91 9.92 19.66
N GLY A 136 2.71 10.26 20.93
CA GLY A 136 1.39 10.51 21.51
C GLY A 136 0.78 11.80 20.95
N SER A 137 1.56 12.88 20.98
CA SER A 137 1.17 14.17 20.41
C SER A 137 0.94 14.05 18.91
N LEU A 138 1.86 13.41 18.18
CA LEU A 138 1.71 13.27 16.73
C LEU A 138 0.48 12.45 16.34
N ARG A 139 0.28 11.26 16.96
CA ARG A 139 -0.89 10.40 16.65
C ARG A 139 -2.19 11.16 16.87
N LYS A 140 -2.31 11.87 18.00
CA LYS A 140 -3.50 12.65 18.35
C LYS A 140 -3.74 13.76 17.32
N ASN A 141 -2.75 14.61 17.07
CA ASN A 141 -2.89 15.76 16.19
C ASN A 141 -3.10 15.35 14.73
N LEU A 142 -2.43 14.28 14.27
CA LEU A 142 -2.62 13.74 12.92
C LEU A 142 -4.04 13.18 12.73
N ASN A 143 -4.57 12.44 13.72
CA ASN A 143 -5.94 11.94 13.63
C ASN A 143 -6.95 13.09 13.63
N GLN A 144 -6.75 14.11 14.46
CA GLN A 144 -7.61 15.31 14.46
C GLN A 144 -7.57 16.05 13.12
N ALA A 145 -6.38 16.22 12.54
CA ALA A 145 -6.23 16.84 11.23
C ALA A 145 -6.96 16.05 10.13
N ILE A 146 -6.80 14.72 10.10
CA ILE A 146 -7.50 13.85 9.15
C ILE A 146 -9.01 13.98 9.31
N LEU A 147 -9.53 13.90 10.54
CA LEU A 147 -10.97 13.99 10.81
C LEU A 147 -11.57 15.38 10.51
N SER A 148 -10.72 16.41 10.43
CA SER A 148 -11.14 17.79 10.10
C SER A 148 -11.18 18.07 8.60
N LEU A 149 -10.73 17.13 7.76
CA LEU A 149 -10.78 17.27 6.31
C LEU A 149 -12.24 17.37 5.84
N ASP A 150 -12.45 18.14 4.78
CA ASP A 150 -13.76 18.15 4.13
C ASP A 150 -14.00 16.84 3.34
N GLN A 151 -15.23 16.66 2.86
CA GLN A 151 -15.58 15.46 2.10
C GLN A 151 -14.77 15.31 0.81
N LYS A 152 -14.37 16.41 0.17
CA LYS A 152 -13.61 16.39 -1.08
C LYS A 152 -12.18 15.92 -0.81
N ASP A 153 -11.53 16.42 0.22
CA ASP A 153 -10.18 16.05 0.59
C ASP A 153 -10.11 14.62 1.12
N HIS A 154 -11.08 14.19 1.93
CA HIS A 154 -11.24 12.78 2.29
C HIS A 154 -11.32 11.87 1.06
N LYS A 155 -12.11 12.25 0.06
CA LYS A 155 -12.23 11.49 -1.20
C LYS A 155 -10.95 11.54 -2.04
N ASN A 156 -10.24 12.66 -2.06
CA ASN A 156 -9.02 12.82 -2.85
C ASN A 156 -7.85 12.03 -2.26
N LEU A 157 -7.66 12.14 -0.94
CA LEU A 157 -6.59 11.48 -0.21
C LEU A 157 -6.91 10.02 0.11
N GLN A 158 -8.19 9.65 0.15
CA GLN A 158 -8.66 8.34 0.60
C GLN A 158 -8.15 7.97 1.99
N ILE A 159 -8.13 8.93 2.90
CA ILE A 159 -7.77 8.73 4.31
C ILE A 159 -8.93 9.28 5.13
N PHE A 160 -9.55 8.43 5.95
CA PHE A 160 -10.77 8.76 6.70
C PHE A 160 -10.56 8.73 8.22
N GLY A 161 -9.39 8.31 8.66
CA GLY A 161 -9.00 8.26 10.07
C GLY A 161 -7.74 7.45 10.27
N LEU A 162 -7.34 7.28 11.51
CA LEU A 162 -6.25 6.39 11.92
C LEU A 162 -6.77 5.24 12.77
N VAL A 163 -6.20 4.07 12.55
CA VAL A 163 -6.46 2.82 13.29
C VAL A 163 -5.20 2.41 14.04
N ASP A 164 -5.35 1.99 15.29
CA ASP A 164 -4.26 1.41 16.08
C ASP A 164 -4.14 -0.09 15.77
N ILE A 165 -3.34 -0.42 14.76
CA ILE A 165 -2.92 -1.80 14.49
C ILE A 165 -1.55 -2.02 15.11
N LYS A 166 -1.45 -2.99 16.03
CA LYS A 166 -0.18 -3.35 16.68
C LYS A 166 0.82 -3.93 15.68
N ALA A 167 2.10 -3.66 15.93
CA ALA A 167 3.20 -4.11 15.07
C ALA A 167 3.18 -5.63 14.83
N ASP A 168 2.76 -6.43 15.81
CA ASP A 168 2.65 -7.89 15.69
C ASP A 168 1.79 -8.35 14.50
N LYS A 169 0.74 -7.59 14.16
CA LYS A 169 -0.10 -7.89 12.99
C LYS A 169 0.64 -7.73 11.66
N TYR A 170 1.58 -6.79 11.59
CA TYR A 170 2.48 -6.69 10.46
C TYR A 170 3.48 -7.84 10.46
N LEU A 171 4.11 -8.11 11.60
CA LEU A 171 5.20 -9.09 11.73
C LEU A 171 4.77 -10.54 11.50
N GLN A 172 3.49 -10.86 11.69
CA GLN A 172 2.92 -12.18 11.38
C GLN A 172 2.93 -12.51 9.88
N LEU A 173 3.11 -11.51 9.00
CA LEU A 173 3.19 -11.75 7.56
C LEU A 173 4.58 -12.27 7.18
N PRO A 174 4.69 -13.39 6.45
CA PRO A 174 5.98 -13.95 6.06
C PRO A 174 6.75 -12.98 5.17
N LEU A 175 8.08 -12.98 5.33
CA LEU A 175 8.95 -12.32 4.38
C LEU A 175 9.07 -13.21 3.13
N PRO A 176 9.10 -12.61 1.91
CA PRO A 176 9.46 -13.36 0.72
C PRO A 176 10.83 -14.04 0.89
N PRO A 177 11.05 -15.22 0.29
CA PRO A 177 12.36 -15.85 0.26
C PRO A 177 13.40 -14.92 -0.37
N ALA A 178 14.65 -15.06 0.08
CA ALA A 178 15.80 -14.29 -0.44
C ALA A 178 16.24 -14.79 -1.82
#